data_AF-A0A7L0UQB9-F1
#
_entry.id   AF-A0A7L0UQB9-F1
#
_cell.length_a   1.000
_cell.length_b   1.000
_cell.length_c   1.000
_cell.angle_alpha   90.00
_cell.angle_beta   90.00
_cell.angle_gamma   90.00
#
_symmetry.space_group_name_H-M   'P 1'
#
loop_
_entity.id
_entity.type
_entity.pdbx_description
1 polymer ?
#
loop_
_entity_poly.entity_id
_entity_poly.type
_entity_poly.pdbx_seq_one_letter_code
_entity_poly.pdbx_strand_id
1 'polypeptide(L)'
;DHLRGKKHRRLRNLRAERRSQERRSLFVSGFARGTSGSELSGYFSTFGDVAAVVMDKEKGAYAIVELRETAGRERALAAAGGHVLNGHRLRVRPR
;
A
#
# COMPACT_ATOMS: atom_id res chain seq x y z
N ASP A 1 -38.31 -11.75 -1.45
CA ASP A 1 -37.02 -12.03 -2.10
C ASP A 1 -36.37 -10.73 -2.61
N HIS A 2 -35.57 -10.03 -1.79
CA HIS A 2 -35.14 -8.63 -2.07
C HIS A 2 -33.62 -8.52 -2.35
N LEU A 3 -33.05 -9.45 -3.11
CA LEU A 3 -31.59 -9.58 -3.30
C LEU A 3 -31.04 -9.00 -4.63
N ARG A 4 -31.86 -8.35 -5.45
CA ARG A 4 -31.50 -7.98 -6.84
C ARG A 4 -31.38 -6.48 -7.14
N GLY A 5 -31.40 -5.60 -6.14
CA GLY A 5 -31.29 -4.14 -6.34
C GLY A 5 -29.88 -3.68 -6.75
N LYS A 6 -29.78 -2.74 -7.71
CA LYS A 6 -28.51 -2.10 -8.15
C LYS A 6 -27.66 -1.58 -6.96
N LYS A 7 -28.30 -1.10 -5.89
CA LYS A 7 -27.66 -0.67 -4.63
C LYS A 7 -26.90 -1.80 -3.92
N HIS A 8 -27.47 -3.00 -3.86
CA HIS A 8 -26.86 -4.17 -3.22
C HIS A 8 -25.60 -4.64 -3.99
N ARG A 9 -25.69 -4.71 -5.32
CA ARG A 9 -24.53 -5.05 -6.17
C ARG A 9 -23.37 -4.05 -6.00
N ARG A 10 -23.68 -2.75 -5.96
CA ARG A 10 -22.67 -1.68 -5.74
C ARG A 10 -21.97 -1.83 -4.39
N LEU A 11 -22.71 -2.04 -3.30
CA LEU A 11 -22.09 -2.22 -1.97
C LEU A 11 -21.23 -3.48 -1.89
N ARG A 12 -21.62 -4.57 -2.56
CA ARG A 12 -20.84 -5.81 -2.59
C ARG A 12 -19.52 -5.62 -3.35
N ASN A 13 -19.54 -4.92 -4.49
CA ASN A 13 -18.35 -4.64 -5.28
C ASN A 13 -17.38 -3.73 -4.52
N LEU A 14 -17.86 -2.65 -3.91
CA LEU A 14 -17.03 -1.75 -3.08
C LEU A 14 -16.34 -2.47 -1.91
N ARG A 15 -17.03 -3.43 -1.29
CA ARG A 15 -16.44 -4.26 -0.23
C ARG A 15 -15.38 -5.21 -0.76
N ALA A 16 -15.60 -5.82 -1.94
CA ALA A 16 -14.62 -6.69 -2.57
C ALA A 16 -13.38 -5.91 -3.01
N GLU A 17 -13.55 -4.72 -3.58
CA GLU A 17 -12.47 -3.81 -3.97
C GLU A 17 -11.65 -3.37 -2.75
N ARG A 18 -12.28 -2.93 -1.66
CA ARG A 18 -11.56 -2.56 -0.42
C ARG A 18 -10.73 -3.71 0.15
N ARG A 19 -11.29 -4.93 0.21
CA ARG A 19 -10.53 -6.11 0.65
C ARG A 19 -9.36 -6.44 -0.28
N SER A 20 -9.55 -6.25 -1.59
CA SER A 20 -8.46 -6.43 -2.56
C SER A 20 -7.36 -5.40 -2.35
N GLN A 21 -7.71 -4.13 -2.12
CA GLN A 21 -6.75 -3.08 -1.81
C GLN A 21 -5.96 -3.40 -0.54
N GLU A 22 -6.63 -3.76 0.56
CA GLU A 22 -5.97 -4.16 1.81
C GLU A 22 -4.97 -5.31 1.60
N ARG A 23 -5.34 -6.32 0.82
CA ARG A 23 -4.46 -7.45 0.48
C ARG A 23 -3.27 -7.08 -0.41
N ARG A 24 -3.29 -5.91 -1.05
CA ARG A 24 -2.23 -5.42 -1.93
C ARG A 24 -1.51 -4.19 -1.36
N SER A 25 -1.92 -3.72 -0.19
CA SER A 25 -1.35 -2.55 0.46
C SER A 25 -0.30 -2.91 1.50
N LEU A 26 0.71 -2.05 1.59
CA LEU A 26 1.76 -2.05 2.60
C LEU A 26 1.60 -0.81 3.48
N PHE A 27 1.76 -0.99 4.78
CA PHE A 27 2.01 0.10 5.73
C PHE A 27 3.52 0.34 5.82
N VAL A 28 3.95 1.57 5.54
CA VAL A 28 5.36 1.96 5.52
C VAL A 28 5.57 3.10 6.50
N SER A 29 6.59 3.02 7.36
CA SER A 29 6.99 4.10 8.26
C SER A 29 8.50 4.14 8.46
N GLY A 30 9.02 5.16 9.15
CA GLY A 30 10.45 5.29 9.43
C GLY A 30 11.29 5.86 8.29
N PHE A 31 10.66 6.37 7.22
CA PHE A 31 11.32 7.20 6.23
C PHE A 31 11.64 8.59 6.79
N ALA A 32 12.56 9.30 6.13
CA ALA A 32 12.98 10.64 6.53
C ALA A 32 11.83 11.65 6.45
N ARG A 33 11.89 12.68 7.29
CA ARG A 33 11.02 13.86 7.10
C ARG A 33 11.32 14.49 5.74
N GLY A 34 10.27 14.80 4.99
CA GLY A 34 10.39 15.35 3.63
C GLY A 34 10.47 14.30 2.53
N THR A 35 10.55 13.00 2.85
CA THR A 35 10.37 11.95 1.84
C THR A 35 9.00 12.10 1.17
N SER A 36 9.02 12.10 -0.15
CA SER A 36 7.86 12.28 -1.01
C SER A 36 7.19 10.94 -1.34
N GLY A 37 5.91 11.00 -1.71
CA GLY A 37 5.18 9.82 -2.19
C GLY A 37 5.81 9.23 -3.47
N SER A 38 6.43 10.06 -4.31
CA SER A 38 7.16 9.63 -5.50
C SER A 38 8.41 8.81 -5.18
N GLU A 39 9.16 9.17 -4.14
CA GLU A 39 10.33 8.39 -3.71
C GLU A 39 9.92 7.02 -3.17
N LEU A 40 8.86 6.98 -2.36
CA LEU A 40 8.29 5.71 -1.91
C LEU A 40 7.79 4.89 -3.10
N SER A 41 7.07 5.49 -4.04
CA SER A 41 6.60 4.81 -5.24
C SER A 41 7.74 4.23 -6.07
N GLY A 42 8.81 5.00 -6.30
CA GLY A 42 9.97 4.55 -7.08
C GLY A 42 10.78 3.47 -6.37
N TYR A 43 10.83 3.49 -5.04
CA TYR A 43 11.46 2.41 -4.27
C TYR A 43 10.63 1.12 -4.35
N PHE A 44 9.32 1.21 -4.08
CA PHE A 44 8.46 0.03 -4.05
C PHE A 44 8.13 -0.54 -5.43
N SER A 45 8.35 0.22 -6.52
CA SER A 45 8.21 -0.29 -7.89
C SER A 45 9.19 -1.43 -8.21
N THR A 46 10.28 -1.58 -7.45
CA THR A 46 11.20 -2.71 -7.55
C THR A 46 10.55 -4.06 -7.16
N PHE A 47 9.49 -4.03 -6.35
CA PHE A 47 8.76 -5.22 -5.93
C PHE A 47 7.51 -5.48 -6.78
N GLY A 48 7.06 -4.50 -7.55
CA GLY A 48 5.92 -4.57 -8.47
C GLY A 48 5.28 -3.21 -8.70
N ASP A 49 4.37 -3.12 -9.67
CA ASP A 49 3.74 -1.83 -10.01
C ASP A 49 2.99 -1.22 -8.83
N VAL A 50 3.32 0.03 -8.51
CA VAL A 50 2.63 0.81 -7.49
C VAL A 50 1.38 1.42 -8.09
N ALA A 51 0.22 1.11 -7.51
CA ALA A 51 -1.07 1.65 -7.91
C ALA A 51 -1.35 3.02 -7.26
N ALA A 52 -0.98 3.18 -5.99
CA ALA A 52 -1.17 4.43 -5.26
C ALA A 52 -0.22 4.53 -4.06
N VAL A 53 0.15 5.75 -3.69
CA VAL A 53 0.81 6.05 -2.43
C VAL A 53 -0.01 7.11 -1.69
N VAL A 54 -0.44 6.78 -0.48
CA VAL A 54 -1.19 7.68 0.40
C VAL A 54 -0.34 7.98 1.61
N MET A 55 0.05 9.23 1.78
CA MET A 55 0.86 9.67 2.93
C MET A 55 0.01 10.26 4.04
N ASP A 56 0.47 10.10 5.28
CA ASP A 56 -0.08 10.81 6.42
C ASP A 56 0.05 12.33 6.23
N LYS A 57 -1.07 13.05 6.33
CA LYS A 57 -1.19 14.46 5.95
C LYS A 57 -0.50 15.42 6.91
N GLU A 58 -0.29 15.03 8.16
CA GLU A 58 0.22 15.94 9.18
C GLU A 58 1.72 15.78 9.43
N LYS A 59 2.20 14.55 9.56
CA LYS A 59 3.56 14.31 10.09
C LYS A 59 4.45 13.53 9.15
N GLY A 60 3.91 13.00 8.04
CA GLY A 60 4.61 12.00 7.23
C GLY A 60 5.04 10.82 8.09
N ALA A 61 4.27 10.49 9.14
CA ALA A 61 4.66 9.45 10.09
C ALA A 61 4.60 8.05 9.45
N TYR A 62 3.70 7.89 8.48
CA TYR A 62 3.51 6.68 7.72
C TYR A 62 2.98 6.97 6.33
N ALA A 63 3.05 5.97 5.47
CA ALA A 63 2.45 5.93 4.15
C ALA A 63 1.82 4.56 3.92
N ILE A 64 0.74 4.54 3.15
CA ILE A 64 0.14 3.34 2.61
C ILE A 64 0.53 3.25 1.15
N VAL A 65 1.24 2.18 0.78
CA VAL A 65 1.64 1.90 -0.60
C VAL A 65 0.75 0.76 -1.12
N GLU A 66 -0.12 1.05 -2.07
CA GLU A 66 -0.90 0.03 -2.78
C GLU A 66 -0.15 -0.46 -4.00
N LEU A 67 0.06 -1.77 -4.10
CA LEU A 67 0.59 -2.43 -5.29
C LEU A 67 -0.54 -2.93 -6.19
N ARG A 68 -0.28 -3.07 -7.49
CA ARG A 68 -1.23 -3.65 -8.44
C ARG A 68 -1.50 -5.13 -8.15
N GLU A 69 -0.50 -5.84 -7.63
CA GLU A 69 -0.56 -7.28 -7.40
C GLU A 69 -0.22 -7.66 -5.96
N THR A 70 -0.87 -8.72 -5.45
CA THR A 70 -0.55 -9.30 -4.14
C THR A 70 0.86 -9.87 -4.10
N ALA A 71 1.35 -10.44 -5.22
CA ALA A 71 2.70 -10.96 -5.32
C ALA A 71 3.77 -9.89 -5.02
N GLY A 72 3.56 -8.65 -5.46
CA GLY A 72 4.46 -7.56 -5.13
C GLY A 72 4.49 -7.24 -3.64
N ARG A 73 3.32 -7.31 -2.97
CA ARG A 73 3.22 -7.14 -1.52
C ARG A 73 4.05 -8.19 -0.79
N GLU A 74 3.88 -9.45 -1.17
CA GLU A 74 4.61 -10.56 -0.55
C GLU A 74 6.12 -10.44 -0.77
N ARG A 75 6.57 -10.06 -1.98
CA ARG A 75 7.99 -9.82 -2.25
C ARG A 75 8.56 -8.69 -1.39
N ALA A 76 7.83 -7.59 -1.23
CA ALA A 76 8.25 -6.51 -0.36
C ALA A 76 8.36 -6.97 1.10
N LEU A 77 7.35 -7.69 1.62
CA LEU A 77 7.38 -8.21 3.00
C LEU A 77 8.47 -9.25 3.25
N ALA A 78 8.83 -10.04 2.23
CA ALA A 78 9.85 -11.09 2.32
C ALA A 78 11.29 -10.59 2.12
N ALA A 79 11.51 -9.28 1.92
CA ALA A 79 12.84 -8.71 1.71
C ALA A 79 13.73 -8.86 2.96
N ALA A 80 14.55 -9.91 2.99
CA ALA A 80 15.36 -10.31 4.14
C ALA A 80 16.36 -9.24 4.63
N GLY A 81 16.83 -8.35 3.73
CA GLY A 81 17.72 -7.24 4.08
C GLY A 81 17.04 -6.07 4.80
N GLY A 82 15.71 -6.11 4.91
CA GLY A 82 14.91 -4.95 5.26
C GLY A 82 14.91 -3.90 4.14
N HIS A 83 14.32 -2.76 4.44
CA HIS A 83 14.16 -1.67 3.47
C HIS A 83 14.93 -0.45 3.91
N VAL A 84 15.66 0.16 2.99
CA VAL A 84 16.40 1.39 3.21
C VAL A 84 16.12 2.35 2.06
N LEU A 85 15.72 3.56 2.39
CA LEU A 85 15.48 4.65 1.45
C LEU A 85 16.16 5.91 1.97
N ASN A 86 17.01 6.54 1.16
CA ASN A 86 17.77 7.74 1.53
C ASN A 86 18.54 7.57 2.86
N GLY A 87 19.14 6.40 3.09
CA GLY A 87 19.87 6.08 4.32
C GLY A 87 18.99 5.80 5.55
N HIS A 88 17.66 5.85 5.43
CA HIS A 88 16.72 5.60 6.52
C HIS A 88 16.10 4.22 6.41
N ARG A 89 16.12 3.46 7.51
CA ARG A 89 15.51 2.11 7.55
C ARG A 89 14.00 2.21 7.64
N LEU A 90 13.32 1.73 6.61
CA LEU A 90 11.86 1.67 6.58
C LEU A 90 11.36 0.47 7.38
N ARG A 91 10.22 0.66 8.04
CA ARG A 91 9.40 -0.41 8.63
C ARG A 91 8.25 -0.68 7.69
N VAL A 92 8.22 -1.88 7.12
CA VAL A 92 7.17 -2.32 6.19
C VAL A 92 6.36 -3.42 6.85
N ARG A 93 5.03 -3.28 6.84
CA ARG A 93 4.08 -4.22 7.46
C ARG A 93 2.84 -4.38 6.57
N PRO A 94 2.07 -5.47 6.72
CA PRO A 94 0.72 -5.54 6.14
C PRO A 94 -0.14 -4.37 6.62
N ARG A 95 -1.03 -3.88 5.74
CA ARG A 95 -2.06 -2.90 6.08
C ARG A 95 -3.12 -3.49 7.02
#